data_AF-A0A356AW60-F1
#
_entry.id   AF-A0A356AW60-F1
#
_cell.length_a   1.000
_cell.length_b   1.000
_cell.length_c   1.000
_cell.angle_alpha   90.00
_cell.angle_beta   90.00
_cell.angle_gamma   90.00
#
_symmetry.space_group_name_H-M   'P 1'
#
loop_
_entity.id
_entity.type
_entity.pdbx_description
1 polymer ?
#
loop_
_entity_poly.entity_id
_entity_poly.type
_entity_poly.pdbx_seq_one_letter_code
_entity_poly.pdbx_strand_id
1 'polypeptide(L)'
;MDYWVFYTVSEQTNYFGHEGYEDDIENVYRYNNNVPNFKQVQRNDIIFLRNKETIIGFARIKDIKESIGERVFYRCPNCDSTKLKRRKTKNPVYRCSICKHECDHPLKSEDSCTNYEAYFDIFTYTNGRISLQAVKNSIIKPSDQLSIQKLDIDKLESIIGFAIFEQRDTAVVANVSNKLLELKDEHDVMSISKQIEIPSKRTHNKMTNKLFQSFNKLGIEALEGAKQDCLYDCLIRIHDKYLLIEVKSDTDKGSVRLAIGQLFDYKMTLCNKYCYKREDVDLAILLPYRPEESSITLLDELGIRLLHFEDGSMKKIIGLNV
;
A
#
# COMPACT_ATOMS: atom_id res chain seq x y z
N MET A 1 15.06 10.04 -10.94
CA MET A 1 13.93 9.46 -10.19
C MET A 1 12.74 10.34 -10.47
N ASP A 2 11.73 9.78 -11.11
CA ASP A 2 10.48 10.44 -11.45
C ASP A 2 9.31 9.84 -10.65
N TYR A 3 8.16 10.52 -10.72
CA TYR A 3 6.92 10.13 -10.05
C TYR A 3 5.83 9.88 -11.08
N TRP A 4 5.09 8.79 -10.90
CA TRP A 4 4.08 8.34 -11.86
C TRP A 4 2.80 7.93 -11.16
N VAL A 5 1.67 8.04 -11.86
CA VAL A 5 0.41 7.41 -11.46
C VAL A 5 0.05 6.29 -12.44
N PHE A 6 -0.20 5.12 -11.88
CA PHE A 6 -0.55 3.90 -12.61
C PHE A 6 -2.02 3.58 -12.34
N TYR A 7 -2.77 3.25 -13.39
CA TYR A 7 -4.16 2.83 -13.28
C TYR A 7 -4.27 1.30 -13.30
N THR A 8 -4.91 0.72 -12.29
CA THR A 8 -5.35 -0.68 -12.29
C THR A 8 -6.88 -0.73 -12.25
N VAL A 9 -7.44 -1.76 -12.86
CA VAL A 9 -8.84 -2.12 -12.71
C VAL A 9 -8.90 -3.15 -11.59
N SER A 10 -8.77 -2.70 -10.34
CA SER A 10 -8.80 -3.55 -9.15
C SER A 10 -10.24 -3.99 -8.86
N GLU A 11 -10.79 -4.84 -9.72
CA GLU A 11 -12.00 -5.63 -9.55
C GLU A 11 -12.06 -6.54 -10.78
N GLN A 12 -12.52 -7.78 -10.62
CA GLN A 12 -12.77 -8.76 -11.69
C GLN A 12 -13.84 -8.29 -12.69
N THR A 13 -13.68 -7.11 -13.27
CA THR A 13 -14.47 -6.65 -14.38
C THR A 13 -13.77 -7.13 -15.63
N ASN A 14 -14.32 -8.23 -16.15
CA ASN A 14 -14.08 -8.73 -17.49
C ASN A 14 -14.31 -7.62 -18.52
N TYR A 15 -13.30 -6.78 -18.75
CA TYR A 15 -13.19 -5.97 -19.95
C TYR A 15 -12.74 -6.92 -21.04
N PHE A 16 -13.71 -7.57 -21.69
CA PHE A 16 -13.51 -8.49 -22.81
C PHE A 16 -12.74 -7.76 -23.93
N GLY A 17 -11.44 -8.02 -23.97
CA GLY A 17 -10.44 -7.44 -24.85
C GLY A 17 -9.02 -7.87 -24.46
N HIS A 18 -8.78 -8.10 -23.16
CA HIS A 18 -7.58 -8.75 -22.60
C HIS A 18 -8.00 -9.76 -21.54
N GLU A 19 -7.38 -10.94 -21.51
CA GLU A 19 -7.29 -11.70 -20.26
C GLU A 19 -6.59 -10.77 -19.27
N GLY A 20 -7.30 -10.37 -18.21
CA GLY A 20 -6.74 -9.50 -17.18
C GLY A 20 -5.50 -10.15 -16.59
N TYR A 21 -4.51 -9.34 -16.23
CA TYR A 21 -3.37 -9.83 -15.48
C TYR A 21 -3.86 -10.27 -14.09
N GLU A 22 -3.33 -11.39 -13.57
CA GLU A 22 -3.46 -11.73 -12.14
C GLU A 22 -2.69 -10.66 -11.35
N ASP A 23 -3.40 -9.60 -10.97
CA ASP A 23 -2.80 -8.42 -10.35
C ASP A 23 -2.39 -8.75 -8.90
N ASP A 24 -1.09 -9.01 -8.73
CA ASP A 24 -0.42 -8.91 -7.44
C ASP A 24 0.05 -7.46 -7.25
N ILE A 25 -0.91 -6.60 -6.92
CA ILE A 25 -0.73 -5.14 -6.80
C ILE A 25 0.35 -4.74 -5.78
N GLU A 26 0.68 -5.62 -4.84
CA GLU A 26 1.71 -5.37 -3.82
C GLU A 26 3.12 -5.61 -4.35
N ASN A 27 3.27 -6.43 -5.40
CA ASN A 27 4.58 -6.89 -5.87
C ASN A 27 4.91 -6.50 -7.31
N VAL A 28 3.92 -6.41 -8.21
CA VAL A 28 4.19 -6.21 -9.63
C VAL A 28 3.02 -5.54 -10.37
N TYR A 29 3.37 -4.64 -11.29
CA TYR A 29 2.42 -4.10 -12.27
C TYR A 29 2.81 -4.49 -13.68
N ARG A 30 1.85 -5.07 -14.41
CA ARG A 30 2.05 -5.63 -15.74
C ARG A 30 1.45 -4.76 -16.82
N TYR A 31 2.21 -4.50 -17.86
CA TYR A 31 1.80 -3.69 -19.01
C TYR A 31 2.49 -4.19 -20.28
N ASN A 32 2.15 -3.63 -21.44
CA ASN A 32 2.79 -3.97 -22.71
C ASN A 32 3.13 -2.72 -23.52
N ASN A 33 3.84 -2.90 -24.62
CA ASN A 33 4.26 -1.84 -25.55
C ASN A 33 3.13 -1.01 -26.18
N ASN A 34 1.86 -1.38 -26.02
CA ASN A 34 0.72 -0.58 -26.46
C ASN A 34 0.28 0.45 -25.41
N VAL A 35 0.74 0.32 -24.17
CA VAL A 35 0.48 1.30 -23.11
C VAL A 35 1.34 2.53 -23.37
N PRO A 36 0.76 3.74 -23.53
CA PRO A 36 1.57 4.93 -23.71
C PRO A 36 2.48 5.16 -22.50
N ASN A 37 3.66 5.72 -22.73
CA ASN A 37 4.73 5.90 -21.73
C ASN A 37 5.40 4.62 -21.23
N PHE A 38 5.16 3.44 -21.83
CA PHE A 38 5.77 2.18 -21.39
C PHE A 38 7.31 2.20 -21.26
N LYS A 39 8.03 2.98 -22.08
CA LYS A 39 9.50 3.11 -22.00
C LYS A 39 10.00 4.23 -21.09
N GLN A 40 9.10 5.05 -20.52
CA GLN A 40 9.53 6.22 -19.75
C GLN A 40 9.70 5.93 -18.25
N VAL A 41 9.09 4.86 -17.77
CA VAL A 41 9.24 4.40 -16.40
C VAL A 41 10.51 3.58 -16.25
N GLN A 42 11.23 3.77 -15.14
CA GLN A 42 12.50 3.09 -14.90
C GLN A 42 12.67 2.69 -13.43
N ARG A 43 13.70 1.89 -13.17
CA ARG A 43 14.12 1.53 -11.82
C ARG A 43 14.33 2.80 -10.97
N ASN A 44 13.96 2.69 -9.69
CA ASN A 44 13.95 3.73 -8.67
C ASN A 44 12.86 4.80 -8.78
N ASP A 45 12.05 4.84 -9.85
CA ASP A 45 10.90 5.73 -9.90
C ASP A 45 9.85 5.36 -8.83
N ILE A 46 9.08 6.36 -8.40
CA ILE A 46 7.97 6.17 -7.46
C ILE A 46 6.65 6.12 -8.24
N ILE A 47 5.83 5.12 -7.97
CA ILE A 47 4.51 4.95 -8.59
C ILE A 47 3.43 5.08 -7.54
N PHE A 48 2.38 5.82 -7.85
CA PHE A 48 1.10 5.83 -7.15
C PHE A 48 0.14 4.94 -7.92
N LEU A 49 -0.30 3.85 -7.32
CA LEU A 49 -1.28 2.96 -7.92
C LEU A 49 -2.68 3.45 -7.57
N ARG A 50 -3.54 3.61 -8.57
CA ARG A 50 -4.94 4.04 -8.42
C ARG A 50 -5.89 3.11 -9.13
N ASN A 51 -7.14 3.13 -8.68
CA ASN A 51 -8.27 2.62 -9.46
C ASN A 51 -9.16 3.79 -9.89
N LYS A 52 -10.44 3.50 -10.16
CA LYS A 52 -11.42 4.51 -10.55
C LYS A 52 -11.81 5.44 -9.40
N GLU A 53 -11.78 4.94 -8.17
CA GLU A 53 -12.38 5.57 -7.00
C GLU A 53 -11.34 6.21 -6.09
N THR A 54 -10.15 5.61 -5.96
CA THR A 54 -9.14 6.01 -4.98
C THR A 54 -7.71 5.78 -5.46
N ILE A 55 -6.75 6.37 -4.74
CA ILE A 55 -5.34 5.97 -4.78
C ILE A 55 -5.18 4.79 -3.82
N ILE A 56 -4.83 3.63 -4.36
CA ILE A 56 -4.66 2.41 -3.58
C ILE A 56 -3.43 2.53 -2.68
N GLY A 57 -2.30 2.89 -3.26
CA GLY A 57 -1.01 2.91 -2.58
C GLY A 57 0.09 3.50 -3.45
N PHE A 58 1.31 3.45 -2.95
CA PHE A 58 2.50 3.84 -3.69
C PHE A 58 3.67 2.91 -3.38
N ALA A 59 4.61 2.83 -4.32
CA ALA A 59 5.81 2.01 -4.19
C ALA A 59 6.96 2.57 -5.03
N ARG A 60 8.19 2.14 -4.74
CA ARG A 60 9.34 2.31 -5.61
C ARG A 60 9.48 1.14 -6.56
N ILE A 61 9.76 1.42 -7.84
CA ILE A 61 10.11 0.39 -8.83
C ILE A 61 11.49 -0.16 -8.50
N LYS A 62 11.54 -1.45 -8.16
CA LYS A 62 12.76 -2.21 -7.90
C LYS A 62 13.45 -2.64 -9.19
N ASP A 63 12.66 -3.18 -10.12
CA ASP A 63 13.15 -3.77 -11.37
C ASP A 63 12.05 -3.76 -12.43
N ILE A 64 12.42 -3.77 -13.71
CA ILE A 64 11.48 -3.92 -14.82
C ILE A 64 11.98 -5.04 -15.72
N LYS A 65 11.17 -6.10 -15.89
CA LYS A 65 11.49 -7.21 -16.78
C LYS A 65 10.71 -7.12 -18.07
N GLU A 66 11.36 -7.45 -19.17
CA GLU A 66 10.75 -7.53 -20.49
C GLU A 66 10.59 -8.99 -20.91
N SER A 67 9.46 -9.32 -21.53
CA SER A 67 9.23 -10.63 -22.13
C SER A 67 8.44 -10.50 -23.43
N ILE A 68 8.59 -11.49 -24.30
CA ILE A 68 7.72 -11.61 -25.49
C ILE A 68 6.43 -12.28 -25.04
N GLY A 69 5.30 -11.67 -25.39
CA GLY A 69 3.97 -12.22 -25.20
C GLY A 69 3.23 -12.39 -26.52
N GLU A 70 2.17 -13.19 -26.47
CA GLU A 70 1.25 -13.37 -27.57
C GLU A 70 -0.08 -12.71 -27.23
N ARG A 71 -0.64 -11.97 -28.19
CA ARG A 71 -1.93 -11.30 -28.02
C ARG A 71 -2.90 -11.80 -29.07
N VAL A 72 -3.98 -12.43 -28.60
CA VAL A 72 -5.09 -12.86 -29.45
C VAL A 72 -6.02 -11.68 -29.70
N PHE A 73 -6.24 -11.36 -30.97
CA PHE A 73 -7.26 -10.43 -31.43
C PHE A 73 -8.43 -11.18 -32.04
N TYR A 74 -9.63 -10.64 -31.82
CA TYR A 74 -10.82 -11.05 -32.54
C TYR A 74 -11.12 -10.05 -33.64
N ARG A 75 -11.25 -10.52 -34.87
CA ARG A 75 -11.46 -9.71 -36.07
C ARG A 75 -12.81 -9.97 -36.69
N CYS A 76 -13.40 -8.91 -37.23
CA CYS A 76 -14.67 -9.00 -37.94
C CYS A 76 -14.49 -9.80 -39.24
N PRO A 77 -15.24 -10.89 -39.48
CA PRO A 77 -15.12 -11.69 -40.69
C PRO A 77 -15.39 -10.90 -42.00
N ASN A 78 -16.10 -9.78 -41.91
CA ASN A 78 -16.49 -8.99 -43.07
C ASN A 78 -15.55 -7.81 -43.41
N CYS A 79 -14.79 -7.29 -42.44
CA CYS A 79 -13.96 -6.09 -42.66
C CYS A 79 -12.63 -6.09 -41.91
N ASP A 80 -12.27 -7.22 -41.30
CA ASP A 80 -11.04 -7.46 -40.54
C ASP A 80 -10.77 -6.55 -39.31
N SER A 81 -11.64 -5.57 -39.05
CA SER A 81 -11.52 -4.69 -37.89
C SER A 81 -11.60 -5.44 -36.56
N THR A 82 -10.74 -5.07 -35.61
CA THR A 82 -10.72 -5.56 -34.21
C THR A 82 -11.77 -4.90 -33.29
N LYS A 83 -12.49 -3.88 -33.77
CA LYS A 83 -13.53 -3.14 -33.00
C LYS A 83 -14.86 -3.90 -32.89
N LEU A 84 -14.82 -5.15 -32.45
CA LEU A 84 -16.00 -5.97 -32.17
C LEU A 84 -16.56 -5.68 -30.77
N LYS A 85 -17.88 -5.54 -30.67
CA LYS A 85 -18.58 -5.42 -29.38
C LYS A 85 -19.37 -6.69 -29.12
N ARG A 86 -19.13 -7.33 -27.97
CA ARG A 86 -19.94 -8.44 -27.49
C ARG A 86 -21.28 -7.92 -26.97
N ARG A 87 -22.37 -8.54 -27.40
CA ARG A 87 -23.74 -8.26 -26.98
C ARG A 87 -24.15 -9.33 -25.96
N LYS A 88 -24.54 -8.91 -24.76
CA LYS A 88 -24.88 -9.83 -23.66
C LYS A 88 -26.22 -10.55 -23.86
N THR A 89 -27.15 -9.92 -24.57
CA THR A 89 -28.57 -10.33 -24.62
C THR A 89 -29.10 -10.56 -26.04
N LYS A 90 -28.25 -10.40 -27.07
CA LYS A 90 -28.67 -10.49 -28.48
C LYS A 90 -27.73 -11.40 -29.26
N ASN A 91 -28.33 -12.20 -30.13
CA ASN A 91 -27.62 -12.96 -31.15
C ASN A 91 -27.76 -12.25 -32.51
N PRO A 92 -26.73 -12.29 -33.37
CA PRO A 92 -25.39 -12.85 -33.13
C PRO A 92 -24.57 -12.18 -32.01
N VAL A 93 -23.76 -12.94 -31.27
CA VAL A 93 -23.11 -12.49 -30.03
C VAL A 93 -22.21 -11.27 -30.23
N TYR A 94 -21.61 -11.09 -31.41
CA TYR A 94 -20.75 -9.95 -31.71
C TYR A 94 -21.36 -9.03 -32.76
N ARG A 95 -21.07 -7.74 -32.63
CA ARG A 95 -21.36 -6.72 -33.64
C ARG A 95 -20.14 -5.85 -33.89
N CYS A 96 -19.76 -5.70 -35.15
CA CYS A 96 -18.67 -4.82 -35.55
C CYS A 96 -19.06 -3.35 -35.39
N SER A 97 -18.21 -2.54 -34.77
CA SER A 97 -18.47 -1.10 -34.62
C SER A 97 -18.26 -0.32 -35.92
N ILE A 98 -17.48 -0.87 -36.85
CA ILE A 98 -17.17 -0.26 -38.16
C ILE A 98 -18.25 -0.61 -39.18
N CYS A 99 -18.29 -1.86 -39.67
CA CYS A 99 -19.20 -2.27 -40.75
C CYS A 99 -20.58 -2.76 -40.27
N LYS A 100 -20.83 -2.75 -38.96
CA LYS A 100 -22.07 -3.21 -38.31
C LYS A 100 -22.43 -4.69 -38.50
N HIS A 101 -21.58 -5.48 -39.18
CA HIS A 101 -21.75 -6.93 -39.34
C HIS A 101 -21.89 -7.62 -37.98
N GLU A 102 -22.85 -8.55 -37.91
CA GLU A 102 -23.16 -9.32 -36.72
C GLU A 102 -22.72 -10.77 -36.94
N CYS A 103 -21.97 -11.34 -36.00
CA CYS A 103 -21.43 -12.70 -36.12
C CYS A 103 -21.30 -13.38 -34.76
N ASP A 104 -21.34 -14.70 -34.71
CA ASP A 104 -21.08 -15.49 -33.50
C ASP A 104 -19.61 -15.93 -33.39
N HIS A 105 -18.96 -16.12 -34.54
CA HIS A 105 -17.60 -16.64 -34.65
C HIS A 105 -16.68 -15.60 -35.30
N PRO A 106 -16.10 -14.66 -34.52
CA PRO A 106 -15.07 -13.77 -35.05
C PRO A 106 -13.78 -14.54 -35.39
N LEU A 107 -13.04 -14.03 -36.37
CA LEU A 107 -11.74 -14.60 -36.75
C LEU A 107 -10.72 -14.31 -35.64
N LYS A 108 -9.85 -15.27 -35.33
CA LYS A 108 -8.73 -15.06 -34.40
C LYS A 108 -7.47 -14.72 -35.19
N SER A 109 -6.72 -13.75 -34.70
CA SER A 109 -5.35 -13.48 -35.15
C SER A 109 -4.43 -13.30 -33.95
N GLU A 110 -3.17 -13.69 -34.08
CA GLU A 110 -2.15 -13.53 -33.04
C GLU A 110 -1.12 -12.52 -33.52
N ASP A 111 -0.79 -11.53 -32.68
CA ASP A 111 0.41 -10.71 -32.87
C ASP A 111 1.32 -10.84 -31.65
N SER A 112 2.63 -10.79 -31.90
CA SER A 112 3.61 -10.67 -30.84
C SER A 112 3.56 -9.28 -30.20
N CYS A 113 3.62 -9.22 -28.88
CA CYS A 113 3.76 -7.98 -28.13
C CYS A 113 4.94 -8.10 -27.15
N THR A 114 5.49 -6.95 -26.75
CA THR A 114 6.46 -6.92 -25.65
C THR A 114 5.70 -6.61 -24.37
N ASN A 115 5.76 -7.54 -23.42
CA ASN A 115 5.24 -7.37 -22.06
C ASN A 115 6.33 -6.82 -21.15
N TYR A 116 5.90 -6.05 -20.17
CA TYR A 116 6.72 -5.44 -19.14
C TYR A 116 6.12 -5.76 -17.78
N GLU A 117 6.98 -6.10 -16.83
CA GLU A 117 6.63 -6.35 -15.45
C GLU A 117 7.45 -5.42 -14.56
N ALA A 118 6.82 -4.38 -14.00
CA ALA A 118 7.46 -3.48 -13.04
C ALA A 118 7.29 -4.05 -11.63
N TYR A 119 8.37 -4.57 -11.07
CA TYR A 119 8.42 -5.13 -9.73
C TYR A 119 8.66 -4.03 -8.70
N PHE A 120 7.98 -4.12 -7.57
CA PHE A 120 8.03 -3.15 -6.49
C PHE A 120 8.96 -3.58 -5.36
N ASP A 121 9.50 -2.60 -4.62
CA ASP A 121 10.23 -2.87 -3.38
C ASP A 121 9.28 -3.16 -2.21
N ILE A 122 8.61 -2.10 -1.72
CA ILE A 122 7.63 -2.14 -0.65
C ILE A 122 6.46 -1.30 -1.12
N PHE A 123 5.27 -1.90 -1.09
CA PHE A 123 4.03 -1.21 -1.40
C PHE A 123 3.39 -0.69 -0.12
N THR A 124 3.08 0.60 -0.09
CA THR A 124 2.42 1.27 1.02
C THR A 124 1.03 1.70 0.59
N TYR A 125 0.00 1.20 1.25
CA TYR A 125 -1.37 1.64 1.01
C TYR A 125 -1.56 3.09 1.47
N THR A 126 -2.32 3.88 0.71
CA THR A 126 -2.62 5.25 1.13
C THR A 126 -3.75 5.29 2.16
N ASN A 127 -4.63 4.27 2.17
CA ASN A 127 -5.82 4.21 3.01
C ASN A 127 -6.68 5.49 2.92
N GLY A 128 -6.74 6.11 1.73
CA GLY A 128 -7.54 7.32 1.51
C GLY A 128 -6.86 8.64 1.93
N ARG A 129 -5.64 8.60 2.48
CA ARG A 129 -4.87 9.80 2.86
C ARG A 129 -4.50 10.69 1.68
N ILE A 130 -4.30 10.06 0.53
CA ILE A 130 -3.95 10.77 -0.70
C ILE A 130 -5.21 10.84 -1.55
N SER A 131 -5.75 12.06 -1.66
CA SER A 131 -6.92 12.31 -2.49
C SER A 131 -6.62 11.98 -3.96
N LEU A 132 -7.50 11.19 -4.58
CA LEU A 132 -7.47 10.96 -6.02
C LEU A 132 -7.47 12.27 -6.81
N GLN A 133 -8.20 13.27 -6.33
CA GLN A 133 -8.26 14.58 -6.98
C GLN A 133 -6.91 15.32 -6.89
N ALA A 134 -6.22 15.21 -5.75
CA ALA A 134 -4.89 15.80 -5.58
C ALA A 134 -3.89 15.22 -6.59
N VAL A 135 -3.83 13.89 -6.68
CA VAL A 135 -2.97 13.19 -7.65
C VAL A 135 -3.34 13.56 -9.09
N LYS A 136 -4.62 13.54 -9.45
CA LYS A 136 -5.08 13.95 -10.79
C LYS A 136 -4.66 15.38 -11.14
N ASN A 137 -4.80 16.31 -10.20
CA ASN A 137 -4.41 17.70 -10.39
C ASN A 137 -2.90 17.88 -10.55
N SER A 138 -2.09 16.95 -10.05
CA SER A 138 -0.63 16.94 -10.18
C SER A 138 -0.10 16.27 -11.45
N ILE A 139 -0.96 15.73 -12.33
CA ILE A 139 -0.50 15.12 -13.58
C ILE A 139 -0.02 16.20 -14.56
N ILE A 140 1.19 16.05 -15.10
CA ILE A 140 1.81 17.04 -16.02
C ILE A 140 1.00 17.19 -17.32
N LYS A 141 0.48 16.07 -17.86
CA LYS A 141 -0.38 16.02 -19.05
C LYS A 141 -1.55 15.07 -18.82
N PRO A 142 -2.64 15.53 -18.18
CA PRO A 142 -3.73 14.67 -17.77
C PRO A 142 -4.46 14.08 -18.98
N SER A 143 -4.74 12.78 -18.93
CA SER A 143 -5.59 12.09 -19.90
C SER A 143 -6.30 10.90 -19.25
N ASP A 144 -7.59 10.82 -19.47
CA ASP A 144 -8.41 9.71 -18.95
C ASP A 144 -8.16 8.38 -19.68
N GLN A 145 -7.46 8.40 -20.81
CA GLN A 145 -7.15 7.22 -21.61
C GLN A 145 -5.80 6.58 -21.24
N LEU A 146 -4.97 7.26 -20.46
CA LEU A 146 -3.61 6.82 -20.15
C LEU A 146 -3.54 6.06 -18.83
N SER A 147 -3.03 4.83 -18.88
CA SER A 147 -2.81 4.01 -17.70
C SER A 147 -1.53 4.38 -16.93
N ILE A 148 -0.54 4.99 -17.59
CA ILE A 148 0.72 5.44 -16.98
C ILE A 148 0.89 6.94 -17.28
N GLN A 149 0.93 7.76 -16.22
CA GLN A 149 1.01 9.22 -16.36
C GLN A 149 2.05 9.82 -15.41
N LYS A 150 2.83 10.79 -15.91
CA LYS A 150 3.87 11.46 -15.12
C LYS A 150 3.26 12.49 -14.19
N LEU A 151 3.73 12.51 -12.94
CA LEU A 151 3.33 13.45 -11.90
C LEU A 151 4.35 14.57 -11.77
N ASP A 152 3.83 15.74 -11.45
CA ASP A 152 4.55 16.89 -10.93
C ASP A 152 4.58 16.75 -9.39
N ILE A 153 5.73 16.34 -8.85
CA ILE A 153 5.84 16.06 -7.42
C ILE A 153 5.74 17.33 -6.58
N ASP A 154 6.33 18.44 -7.02
CA ASP A 154 6.30 19.70 -6.29
C ASP A 154 4.85 20.18 -6.14
N LYS A 155 4.07 20.06 -7.22
CA LYS A 155 2.64 20.35 -7.20
C LYS A 155 1.89 19.39 -6.30
N LEU A 156 2.21 18.10 -6.33
CA LEU A 156 1.57 17.11 -5.47
C LEU A 156 1.85 17.39 -3.99
N GLU A 157 3.12 17.59 -3.60
CA GLU A 157 3.52 17.92 -2.23
C GLU A 157 2.83 19.18 -1.71
N SER A 158 2.69 20.20 -2.56
CA SER A 158 1.96 21.42 -2.20
C SER A 158 0.47 21.19 -1.88
N ILE A 159 -0.14 20.15 -2.45
CA ILE A 159 -1.56 19.81 -2.25
C ILE A 159 -1.75 18.89 -1.04
N ILE A 160 -0.87 17.91 -0.83
CA ILE A 160 -1.02 16.94 0.26
C ILE A 160 -0.44 17.46 1.59
N GLY A 161 0.40 18.50 1.55
CA GLY A 161 1.19 18.94 2.69
C GLY A 161 2.33 17.96 3.00
N PHE A 162 3.40 18.45 3.64
CA PHE A 162 4.66 17.74 3.90
C PHE A 162 4.58 16.37 4.62
N ALA A 163 3.39 15.89 4.99
CA ALA A 163 3.19 14.75 5.88
C ALA A 163 3.49 13.35 5.30
N ILE A 164 4.02 13.22 4.08
CA ILE A 164 4.20 11.90 3.43
C ILE A 164 5.67 11.60 3.04
N PHE A 165 6.59 12.58 3.05
CA PHE A 165 7.94 12.41 2.49
C PHE A 165 9.13 12.47 3.47
N GLU A 166 8.92 12.68 4.78
CA GLU A 166 10.01 12.62 5.78
C GLU A 166 10.41 11.16 6.11
N GLN A 167 11.08 10.50 5.17
CA GLN A 167 12.07 9.45 5.45
C GLN A 167 13.37 9.71 4.68
N ARG A 168 13.69 10.98 4.41
CA ARG A 168 14.98 11.40 3.88
C ARG A 168 15.67 12.29 4.90
N ASP A 169 16.83 11.83 5.33
CA ASP A 169 17.89 12.54 6.05
C ASP A 169 17.60 12.97 7.51
N THR A 170 18.03 12.14 8.46
CA THR A 170 18.51 12.61 9.77
C THR A 170 19.77 11.85 10.17
N ALA A 171 20.89 12.30 9.63
CA ALA A 171 22.19 12.21 10.28
C ALA A 171 22.74 13.65 10.34
N VAL A 172 23.49 13.99 11.41
CA VAL A 172 24.27 15.25 11.63
C VAL A 172 23.36 16.37 12.23
N VAL A 173 23.47 16.91 13.46
CA VAL A 173 24.47 16.94 14.57
C VAL A 173 23.74 17.35 15.86
N ALA A 174 24.10 16.79 17.01
CA ALA A 174 24.24 17.55 18.25
C ALA A 174 25.29 16.90 19.16
N ASN A 175 26.51 17.45 19.12
CA ASN A 175 27.58 17.17 20.07
C ASN A 175 27.16 17.61 21.48
N VAL A 176 27.19 16.69 22.45
CA VAL A 176 27.54 16.98 23.85
C VAL A 176 28.45 15.85 24.35
N SER A 177 29.50 16.26 25.06
CA SER A 177 30.79 15.61 25.27
C SER A 177 30.87 14.43 26.26
N ASN A 178 31.76 13.49 25.90
CA ASN A 178 32.73 12.72 26.70
C ASN A 178 32.26 11.65 27.71
N LYS A 179 32.22 10.39 27.24
CA LYS A 179 33.14 9.32 27.70
C LYS A 179 33.22 8.21 26.64
N LEU A 180 34.44 7.93 26.16
CA LEU A 180 34.73 6.91 25.14
C LEU A 180 34.37 5.50 25.67
N LEU A 181 33.55 4.77 24.91
CA LEU A 181 33.48 3.31 24.91
C LEU A 181 33.79 2.87 23.48
N GLU A 182 34.77 1.98 23.36
CA GLU A 182 35.31 1.50 22.08
C GLU A 182 34.20 0.91 21.20
N LEU A 183 34.08 1.42 19.98
CA LEU A 183 33.13 0.96 18.97
C LEU A 183 33.64 -0.32 18.33
N LYS A 184 32.79 -1.34 18.30
CA LYS A 184 32.88 -2.44 17.34
C LYS A 184 32.57 -1.85 15.95
N ASP A 185 33.55 -1.93 15.05
CA ASP A 185 33.48 -1.75 13.59
C ASP A 185 32.19 -1.10 13.05
N GLU A 186 32.16 0.24 13.07
CA GLU A 186 30.98 1.06 12.74
C GLU A 186 30.41 0.82 11.33
N HIS A 187 31.23 0.33 10.41
CA HIS A 187 30.80 0.03 9.03
C HIS A 187 29.97 -1.25 8.93
N ASP A 188 30.25 -2.24 9.77
CA ASP A 188 29.45 -3.47 9.84
C ASP A 188 28.15 -3.22 10.61
N VAL A 189 28.20 -2.43 11.69
CA VAL A 189 27.01 -2.07 12.48
C VAL A 189 25.97 -1.32 11.66
N MET A 190 26.38 -0.33 10.85
CA MET A 190 25.46 0.42 9.98
C MET A 190 24.89 -0.43 8.83
N SER A 191 25.68 -1.38 8.31
CA SER A 191 25.25 -2.27 7.23
C SER A 191 24.28 -3.33 7.74
N ILE A 192 24.56 -3.89 8.92
CA ILE A 192 23.73 -4.84 9.64
C ILE A 192 22.43 -4.17 10.12
N SER A 193 22.48 -2.96 10.69
CA SER A 193 21.29 -2.26 11.16
C SER A 193 20.33 -1.91 10.02
N LYS A 194 20.84 -1.47 8.87
CA LYS A 194 20.03 -1.20 7.67
C LYS A 194 19.44 -2.50 7.08
N GLN A 195 20.17 -3.61 7.15
CA GLN A 195 19.68 -4.94 6.75
C GLN A 195 18.67 -5.54 7.74
N ILE A 196 18.72 -5.19 9.03
CA ILE A 196 17.75 -5.59 10.07
C ILE A 196 16.48 -4.71 10.04
N GLU A 197 16.65 -3.41 9.75
CA GLU A 197 15.53 -2.45 9.65
C GLU A 197 14.58 -2.76 8.49
N ILE A 198 15.09 -3.22 7.33
CA ILE A 198 14.25 -3.50 6.16
C ILE A 198 13.25 -4.65 6.44
N PRO A 199 13.66 -5.82 6.97
CA PRO A 199 12.75 -6.86 7.45
C PRO A 199 11.80 -6.36 8.55
N SER A 200 12.29 -5.62 9.54
CA SER A 200 11.45 -5.08 10.63
C SER A 200 10.35 -4.15 10.09
N LYS A 201 10.68 -3.19 9.24
CA LYS A 201 9.73 -2.28 8.58
C LYS A 201 8.72 -3.03 7.70
N ARG A 202 9.17 -4.05 6.96
CA ARG A 202 8.28 -4.91 6.14
C ARG A 202 7.30 -5.69 7.01
N THR A 203 7.77 -6.27 8.10
CA THR A 203 6.93 -7.02 9.04
C THR A 203 5.91 -6.11 9.71
N HIS A 204 6.33 -4.93 10.19
CA HIS A 204 5.43 -3.93 10.76
C HIS A 204 4.33 -3.53 9.77
N ASN A 205 4.68 -3.12 8.55
CA ASN A 205 3.69 -2.75 7.52
C ASN A 205 2.72 -3.88 7.19
N LYS A 206 3.23 -5.12 7.09
CA LYS A 206 2.40 -6.31 6.85
C LYS A 206 1.41 -6.53 8.00
N MET A 207 1.84 -6.36 9.25
CA MET A 207 0.99 -6.49 10.43
C MET A 207 -0.08 -5.41 10.49
N THR A 208 0.31 -4.15 10.28
CA THR A 208 -0.59 -3.00 10.24
C THR A 208 -1.65 -3.19 9.15
N ASN A 209 -1.26 -3.57 7.93
CA ASN A 209 -2.19 -3.88 6.85
C ASN A 209 -3.17 -5.02 7.21
N LYS A 210 -2.69 -6.08 7.88
CA LYS A 210 -3.54 -7.20 8.32
C LYS A 210 -4.51 -6.81 9.43
N LEU A 211 -4.10 -5.89 10.31
CA LEU A 211 -4.96 -5.30 11.32
C LEU A 211 -6.12 -4.53 10.66
N PHE A 212 -5.81 -3.63 9.72
CA PHE A 212 -6.83 -2.89 8.96
C PHE A 212 -7.76 -3.80 8.16
N GLN A 213 -7.22 -4.82 7.48
CA GLN A 213 -8.04 -5.80 6.74
C GLN A 213 -8.99 -6.57 7.67
N SER A 214 -8.56 -6.88 8.90
CA SER A 214 -9.41 -7.55 9.89
C SER A 214 -10.56 -6.66 10.33
N PHE A 215 -10.33 -5.37 10.57
CA PHE A 215 -11.39 -4.42 10.94
C PHE A 215 -12.37 -4.15 9.81
N ASN A 216 -11.89 -3.98 8.59
CA ASN A 216 -12.76 -3.80 7.42
C ASN A 216 -13.71 -4.98 7.21
N LYS A 217 -13.25 -6.23 7.44
CA LYS A 217 -14.11 -7.42 7.37
C LYS A 217 -15.21 -7.44 8.42
N LEU A 218 -14.97 -6.80 9.57
CA LEU A 218 -15.92 -6.68 10.67
C LEU A 218 -16.79 -5.41 10.55
N GLY A 219 -16.58 -4.58 9.52
CA GLY A 219 -17.28 -3.31 9.35
C GLY A 219 -16.89 -2.24 10.38
N ILE A 220 -15.71 -2.39 11.01
CA ILE A 220 -15.19 -1.43 12.00
C ILE A 220 -14.32 -0.42 11.28
N GLU A 221 -14.63 0.86 11.45
CA GLU A 221 -13.78 1.94 10.97
C GLU A 221 -12.52 2.07 11.83
N ALA A 222 -11.37 2.03 11.17
CA ALA A 222 -10.07 2.14 11.80
C ALA A 222 -9.33 3.37 11.28
N LEU A 223 -8.84 4.20 12.21
CA LEU A 223 -8.12 5.43 11.95
C LEU A 223 -6.64 5.23 12.27
N GLU A 224 -5.74 5.94 11.60
CA GLU A 224 -4.31 5.95 11.92
C GLU A 224 -3.86 7.41 12.05
N GLY A 225 -2.92 7.66 12.97
CA GLY A 225 -2.42 8.98 13.27
C GLY A 225 -1.70 9.58 12.06
N ALA A 226 -2.05 10.81 11.70
CA ALA A 226 -1.48 11.50 10.52
C ALA A 226 -0.82 12.83 10.87
N LYS A 227 -0.85 13.24 12.14
CA LYS A 227 -0.26 14.50 12.60
C LYS A 227 1.04 14.21 13.31
N GLN A 228 2.05 15.06 13.07
CA GLN A 228 3.42 14.87 13.56
C GLN A 228 3.51 14.71 15.09
N ASP A 229 2.52 15.22 15.83
CA ASP A 229 2.42 15.12 17.28
C ASP A 229 1.59 13.92 17.79
N CYS A 230 1.03 13.10 16.89
CA CYS A 230 0.14 11.98 17.23
C CYS A 230 0.11 10.95 16.07
N LEU A 231 1.19 10.17 15.94
CA LEU A 231 1.42 9.16 14.88
C LEU A 231 1.14 7.74 15.39
N TYR A 232 -0.04 7.50 15.95
CA TYR A 232 -0.45 6.15 16.37
C TYR A 232 -0.74 5.24 15.18
N ASP A 233 -0.46 3.95 15.31
CA ASP A 233 -0.66 2.99 14.22
C ASP A 233 -2.14 2.69 13.93
N CYS A 234 -2.97 2.59 14.96
CA CYS A 234 -4.40 2.34 14.77
C CYS A 234 -5.25 2.82 15.95
N LEU A 235 -6.41 3.40 15.66
CA LEU A 235 -7.45 3.80 16.60
C LEU A 235 -8.79 3.33 16.04
N ILE A 236 -9.48 2.45 16.75
CA ILE A 236 -10.81 1.98 16.39
C ILE A 236 -11.83 2.44 17.41
N ARG A 237 -13.09 2.51 17.00
CA ARG A 237 -14.22 2.70 17.91
C ARG A 237 -14.92 1.37 18.17
N ILE A 238 -15.06 1.01 19.45
CA ILE A 238 -15.81 -0.16 19.92
C ILE A 238 -16.91 0.37 20.84
N HIS A 239 -18.16 0.35 20.38
CA HIS A 239 -19.30 0.94 21.08
C HIS A 239 -19.08 2.44 21.42
N ASP A 240 -19.07 2.76 22.71
CA ASP A 240 -18.83 4.09 23.29
C ASP A 240 -17.35 4.38 23.59
N LYS A 241 -16.47 3.39 23.41
CA LYS A 241 -15.04 3.50 23.66
C LYS A 241 -14.19 3.46 22.40
N TYR A 242 -12.93 3.84 22.57
CA TYR A 242 -11.88 3.76 21.58
C TYR A 242 -10.80 2.78 22.03
N LEU A 243 -10.23 2.04 21.09
CA LEU A 243 -9.06 1.21 21.33
C LEU A 243 -7.90 1.73 20.50
N LEU A 244 -6.88 2.23 21.18
CA LEU A 244 -5.62 2.71 20.60
C LEU A 244 -4.62 1.56 20.56
N ILE A 245 -4.13 1.24 19.36
CA ILE A 245 -3.30 0.07 19.10
C ILE A 245 -1.96 0.53 18.51
N GLU A 246 -0.87 0.09 19.13
CA GLU A 246 0.50 0.23 18.60
C GLU A 246 0.99 -1.13 18.11
N VAL A 247 1.63 -1.16 16.94
CA VAL A 247 2.09 -2.38 16.26
C VAL A 247 3.62 -2.45 16.34
N LYS A 248 4.18 -3.58 16.77
CA LYS A 248 5.63 -3.83 16.73
C LYS A 248 5.97 -5.05 15.89
N SER A 249 7.12 -4.99 15.22
CA SER A 249 7.59 -6.05 14.30
C SER A 249 8.24 -7.24 14.99
N ASP A 250 8.48 -7.13 16.28
CA ASP A 250 9.20 -8.07 17.13
C ASP A 250 8.54 -8.09 18.52
N THR A 251 8.99 -9.02 19.35
CA THR A 251 8.46 -9.25 20.70
C THR A 251 9.49 -8.92 21.78
N ASP A 252 10.59 -8.27 21.43
CA ASP A 252 11.64 -8.01 22.40
C ASP A 252 11.19 -6.96 23.43
N LYS A 253 11.76 -7.07 24.62
CA LYS A 253 11.37 -6.22 25.76
C LYS A 253 11.61 -4.74 25.51
N GLY A 254 12.58 -4.38 24.66
CA GLY A 254 12.84 -3.00 24.27
C GLY A 254 11.70 -2.44 23.43
N SER A 255 11.29 -3.16 22.41
CA SER A 255 10.18 -2.77 21.53
C SER A 255 8.84 -2.70 22.26
N VAL A 256 8.57 -3.63 23.18
CA VAL A 256 7.38 -3.56 24.04
C VAL A 256 7.40 -2.30 24.90
N ARG A 257 8.54 -1.96 25.53
CA ARG A 257 8.66 -0.73 26.33
C ARG A 257 8.48 0.54 25.49
N LEU A 258 9.03 0.55 24.28
CA LEU A 258 8.88 1.67 23.36
C LEU A 258 7.40 1.86 22.99
N ALA A 259 6.70 0.77 22.66
CA ALA A 259 5.27 0.78 22.37
C ALA A 259 4.43 1.32 23.54
N ILE A 260 4.75 0.89 24.77
CA ILE A 260 4.11 1.42 25.99
C ILE A 260 4.27 2.94 26.08
N GLY A 261 5.49 3.44 25.88
CA GLY A 261 5.78 4.88 25.92
C GLY A 261 4.97 5.66 24.88
N GLN A 262 4.96 5.17 23.64
CA GLN A 262 4.19 5.78 22.55
C GLN A 262 2.69 5.77 22.83
N LEU A 263 2.11 4.66 23.30
CA LEU A 263 0.69 4.58 23.62
C LEU A 263 0.25 5.58 24.67
N PHE A 264 1.04 5.76 25.74
CA PHE A 264 0.72 6.74 26.77
C PHE A 264 0.87 8.18 26.28
N ASP A 265 1.89 8.46 25.46
CA ASP A 265 2.09 9.77 24.84
C ASP A 265 0.93 10.12 23.89
N TYR A 266 0.58 9.20 22.98
CA TYR A 266 -0.53 9.38 22.05
C TYR A 266 -1.87 9.52 22.76
N LYS A 267 -2.15 8.69 23.78
CA LYS A 267 -3.36 8.83 24.59
C LYS A 267 -3.42 10.20 25.28
N MET A 268 -2.31 10.68 25.83
CA MET A 268 -2.24 12.02 26.42
C MET A 268 -2.53 13.10 25.37
N THR A 269 -1.96 12.99 24.18
CA THR A 269 -2.20 13.93 23.08
C THR A 269 -3.65 13.91 22.59
N LEU A 270 -4.25 12.73 22.43
CA LEU A 270 -5.67 12.57 22.11
C LEU A 270 -6.57 13.26 23.14
N CYS A 271 -6.30 13.07 24.43
CA CYS A 271 -7.09 13.71 25.47
C CYS A 271 -6.91 15.23 25.51
N ASN A 272 -5.66 15.70 25.47
CA ASN A 272 -5.36 17.11 25.71
C ASN A 272 -5.62 17.99 24.48
N LYS A 273 -5.38 17.49 23.26
CA LYS A 273 -5.52 18.27 22.02
C LYS A 273 -6.79 17.96 21.23
N TYR A 274 -7.29 16.73 21.33
CA TYR A 274 -8.41 16.25 20.51
C TYR A 274 -9.66 15.94 21.33
N CYS A 275 -9.69 16.34 22.61
CA CYS A 275 -10.85 16.29 23.50
C CYS A 275 -11.45 14.89 23.75
N TYR A 276 -10.64 13.83 23.62
CA TYR A 276 -11.05 12.48 24.03
C TYR A 276 -11.03 12.37 25.56
N LYS A 277 -12.02 11.68 26.15
CA LYS A 277 -11.95 11.36 27.58
C LYS A 277 -10.96 10.24 27.83
N ARG A 278 -10.25 10.30 28.95
CA ARG A 278 -9.14 9.38 29.24
C ARG A 278 -9.62 7.96 29.54
N GLU A 279 -10.80 7.85 30.13
CA GLU A 279 -11.53 6.64 30.46
C GLU A 279 -12.16 5.95 29.23
N ASP A 280 -12.31 6.69 28.13
CA ASP A 280 -12.90 6.19 26.89
C ASP A 280 -11.85 5.63 25.92
N VAL A 281 -10.55 5.78 26.21
CA VAL A 281 -9.46 5.31 25.33
C VAL A 281 -8.71 4.14 26.00
N ASP A 282 -9.05 2.93 25.62
CA ASP A 282 -8.34 1.72 26.00
C ASP A 282 -7.06 1.56 25.15
N LEU A 283 -6.06 0.87 25.69
CA LEU A 283 -4.75 0.69 25.04
C LEU A 283 -4.54 -0.76 24.64
N ALA A 284 -3.86 -0.99 23.52
CA ALA A 284 -3.42 -2.31 23.09
C ALA A 284 -2.10 -2.28 22.33
N ILE A 285 -1.38 -3.39 22.36
CA ILE A 285 -0.19 -3.62 21.52
C ILE A 285 -0.43 -4.86 20.66
N LEU A 286 -0.16 -4.75 19.36
CA LEU A 286 -0.13 -5.87 18.43
C LEU A 286 1.31 -6.33 18.17
N LEU A 287 1.58 -7.60 18.48
CA LEU A 287 2.87 -8.26 18.30
C LEU A 287 2.79 -9.41 17.28
N PRO A 288 3.92 -9.77 16.62
CA PRO A 288 3.92 -10.82 15.59
C PRO A 288 3.65 -12.21 16.18
N TYR A 289 4.05 -12.41 17.43
CA TYR A 289 3.90 -13.65 18.22
C TYR A 289 3.58 -13.30 19.67
N ARG A 290 3.18 -14.30 20.45
CA ARG A 290 3.04 -14.13 21.90
C ARG A 290 4.41 -13.81 22.52
N PRO A 291 4.57 -12.71 23.28
CA PRO A 291 5.83 -12.37 23.92
C PRO A 291 6.08 -13.23 25.16
N GLU A 292 7.27 -13.11 25.74
CA GLU A 292 7.63 -13.74 27.01
C GLU A 292 6.75 -13.26 28.18
N GLU A 293 6.51 -14.14 29.16
CA GLU A 293 5.58 -13.90 30.29
C GLU A 293 5.88 -12.61 31.06
N SER A 294 7.15 -12.21 31.18
CA SER A 294 7.50 -10.95 31.85
C SER A 294 6.95 -9.70 31.14
N SER A 295 6.81 -9.75 29.82
CA SER A 295 6.19 -8.68 29.04
C SER A 295 4.66 -8.73 29.16
N ILE A 296 4.08 -9.93 29.21
CA ILE A 296 2.63 -10.12 29.39
C ILE A 296 2.19 -9.55 30.74
N THR A 297 2.87 -9.92 31.83
CA THR A 297 2.59 -9.40 33.18
C THR A 297 2.67 -7.88 33.23
N LEU A 298 3.70 -7.29 32.59
CA LEU A 298 3.85 -5.84 32.53
C LEU A 298 2.67 -5.16 31.81
N LEU A 299 2.23 -5.71 30.68
CA LEU A 299 1.11 -5.15 29.92
C LEU A 299 -0.21 -5.25 30.70
N ASP A 300 -0.44 -6.39 31.35
CA ASP A 300 -1.62 -6.60 32.19
C ASP A 300 -1.65 -5.64 33.38
N GLU A 301 -0.52 -5.43 34.07
CA GLU A 301 -0.40 -4.46 35.18
C GLU A 301 -0.67 -3.01 34.74
N LEU A 302 -0.32 -2.67 33.51
CA LEU A 302 -0.55 -1.34 32.93
C LEU A 302 -1.94 -1.18 32.29
N GLY A 303 -2.75 -2.24 32.27
CA GLY A 303 -4.06 -2.25 31.61
C GLY A 303 -3.97 -2.12 30.08
N ILE A 304 -2.87 -2.58 29.48
CA ILE A 304 -2.64 -2.56 28.04
C ILE A 304 -2.97 -3.95 27.50
N ARG A 305 -3.95 -4.05 26.60
CA ARG A 305 -4.37 -5.32 26.01
C ARG A 305 -3.29 -5.86 25.07
N LEU A 306 -2.89 -7.11 25.27
CA LEU A 306 -2.03 -7.81 24.31
C LEU A 306 -2.87 -8.37 23.15
N LEU A 307 -2.48 -8.01 21.93
CA LEU A 307 -2.90 -8.63 20.69
C LEU A 307 -1.70 -9.33 20.06
N HIS A 308 -1.90 -10.53 19.51
CA HIS A 308 -0.84 -11.20 18.76
C HIS A 308 -1.42 -12.12 17.68
N PHE A 309 -0.61 -12.49 16.69
CA PHE A 309 -1.04 -13.51 15.72
C PHE A 309 -0.86 -14.92 16.29
N GLU A 310 -1.77 -15.84 15.92
CA GLU A 310 -1.81 -17.23 16.44
C GLU A 310 -0.49 -17.98 16.16
N ASP A 311 0.06 -17.88 14.93
CA ASP A 311 1.21 -18.71 14.50
C ASP A 311 2.22 -17.97 13.59
N GLY A 312 2.29 -16.63 13.62
CA GLY A 312 3.07 -15.84 12.64
C GLY A 312 2.55 -15.88 11.20
N SER A 313 1.54 -16.72 10.94
CA SER A 313 0.81 -16.80 9.67
C SER A 313 0.03 -15.51 9.35
N MET A 314 -0.10 -14.62 10.34
CA MET A 314 -0.83 -13.35 10.26
C MET A 314 -2.28 -13.50 9.79
N LYS A 315 -2.89 -14.67 10.03
CA LYS A 315 -4.26 -14.99 9.58
C LYS A 315 -5.33 -14.57 10.59
N LYS A 316 -5.03 -14.66 11.88
CA LYS A 316 -5.97 -14.44 12.98
C LYS A 316 -5.27 -13.72 14.12
N ILE A 317 -5.92 -12.67 14.63
CA ILE A 317 -5.46 -11.90 15.78
C ILE A 317 -6.12 -12.48 17.03
N ILE A 318 -5.30 -12.88 17.99
CA ILE A 318 -5.69 -13.34 19.32
C ILE A 318 -5.74 -12.14 20.27
N GLY A 319 -6.69 -12.16 21.19
CA GLY A 319 -6.93 -11.08 22.16
C GLY A 319 -7.84 -9.97 21.63
N LEU A 320 -8.19 -9.99 20.34
CA LEU A 320 -9.09 -9.03 19.72
C LEU A 320 -10.55 -9.48 19.89
N ASN A 321 -11.15 -9.14 21.04
CA ASN A 321 -12.59 -9.26 21.25
C ASN A 321 -13.23 -7.92 20.88
N VAL A 322 -13.86 -7.86 19.71
CA VAL A 322 -14.68 -6.74 19.22
C VAL A 322 -16.09 -7.20 19.00
#